data_AF-A0A6J1I8C9-F1
#
_entry.id   AF-A0A6J1I8C9-F1
#
_cell.length_a   1.000
_cell.length_b   1.000
_cell.length_c   1.000
_cell.angle_alpha   90.00
_cell.angle_beta   90.00
_cell.angle_gamma   90.00
#
_symmetry.space_group_name_H-M   'P 1'
#
loop_
_entity.id
_entity.type
_entity.pdbx_description
1 polymer ?
#
loop_
_entity_poly.entity_id
_entity_poly.type
_entity_poly.pdbx_seq_one_letter_code
_entity_poly.pdbx_strand_id
1 'polypeptide(L)'
;MALNRLSVNLSTHNTTTGGTRKDTSLETNSSQIIVEENDSKVDIQSFKDDPSKIEAMTVQELRMTLRSVGILAKGRKHDLVIALQRFVENQTVGSVIDAVEDYRSQQTERDSNVSPSEGETEAAETKFLTPKKRQSAKSGCNPSRTKKKVLSEVDSSIVKHEHGVELMQKEPWTVLAHKKPQKGWIAYNPRTMRPKPLSKDTKSVKILSWNVNGLRALLKGFSAVELAEREDFDILCLQETKLQEKDVLEIKNSLMDGYHYTYWTCSVSKLGYSGTAIISRIEPISVRYGVGISEHDSEGRLVMVEFESFYLLNVYVPNSGDGLKRLSYRITQWDPSLSNYMKELEKLKPVILTGDLNCAHQEIDIYNPAGNRKSAGFTDEERQSFETSYLEKGFVDTFRRKHPDVVGYTYWGYRHGGRKTNRGWRLDYFLVSGTIAEKVHESYILPDVGGSDHCPIGLVLKL
;
A
#
# COMPACT_ATOMS: atom_id res chain seq x y z
N MET A 1 14.47 21.16 49.06
CA MET A 1 13.41 20.90 50.06
C MET A 1 12.56 19.72 49.60
N ALA A 2 11.72 19.15 50.46
CA ALA A 2 11.17 17.80 50.27
C ALA A 2 10.03 17.69 49.24
N LEU A 3 9.76 16.45 48.82
CA LEU A 3 8.68 16.05 47.92
C LEU A 3 7.29 16.27 48.54
N ASN A 4 6.26 16.22 47.69
CA ASN A 4 5.02 15.55 48.07
C ASN A 4 4.49 14.70 46.90
N ARG A 5 4.37 13.39 47.10
CA ARG A 5 3.63 12.46 46.22
C ARG A 5 2.39 12.00 46.98
N LEU A 6 1.22 12.08 46.36
CA LEU A 6 0.00 11.49 46.91
C LEU A 6 -0.20 10.10 46.31
N SER A 7 -0.08 9.07 47.15
CA SER A 7 -0.40 7.68 46.83
C SER A 7 -1.72 7.30 47.51
N VAL A 8 -2.69 6.79 46.76
CA VAL A 8 -3.96 6.30 47.31
C VAL A 8 -3.94 4.79 47.39
N ASN A 9 -3.93 4.25 48.61
CA ASN A 9 -4.20 2.84 48.89
C ASN A 9 -5.70 2.66 49.17
N LEU A 10 -6.31 1.57 48.67
CA LEU A 10 -7.63 1.13 49.09
C LEU A 10 -7.66 -0.39 49.30
N SER A 11 -8.43 -0.81 50.32
CA SER A 11 -8.30 -2.12 50.99
C SER A 11 -8.86 -3.30 50.19
N THR A 12 -8.20 -4.45 50.32
CA THR A 12 -8.75 -5.77 49.94
C THR A 12 -9.60 -6.35 51.06
N HIS A 13 -10.90 -6.58 50.83
CA HIS A 13 -11.74 -7.34 51.75
C HIS A 13 -11.81 -8.82 51.34
N ASN A 14 -11.33 -9.70 52.22
CA ASN A 14 -11.66 -11.12 52.19
C ASN A 14 -13.02 -11.36 52.86
N THR A 15 -13.83 -12.25 52.27
CA THR A 15 -14.99 -12.86 52.94
C THR A 15 -14.95 -14.38 52.74
N THR A 16 -15.17 -15.13 53.81
CA THR A 16 -14.95 -16.58 53.86
C THR A 16 -16.27 -17.33 53.99
N THR A 17 -16.56 -18.24 53.06
CA THR A 17 -17.62 -19.26 53.19
C THR A 17 -17.12 -20.60 52.68
N GLY A 18 -17.15 -21.64 53.51
CA GLY A 18 -16.67 -22.98 53.16
C GLY A 18 -17.75 -23.87 52.54
N GLY A 19 -17.34 -24.79 51.67
CA GLY A 19 -18.22 -25.78 51.01
C GLY A 19 -17.48 -27.10 50.75
N THR A 20 -17.98 -28.17 51.37
CA THR A 20 -17.46 -29.55 51.43
C THR A 20 -16.89 -30.18 50.15
N ARG A 21 -15.83 -30.99 50.35
CA ARG A 21 -15.18 -31.92 49.39
C ARG A 21 -16.12 -32.68 48.44
N LYS A 22 -15.61 -32.95 47.24
CA LYS A 22 -15.57 -34.32 46.68
C LYS A 22 -14.45 -34.47 45.66
N ASP A 23 -13.43 -35.27 46.00
CA ASP A 23 -12.36 -35.63 45.09
C ASP A 23 -12.84 -36.68 44.07
N THR A 24 -12.54 -36.47 42.79
CA THR A 24 -12.65 -37.51 41.75
C THR A 24 -11.42 -37.41 40.84
N SER A 25 -10.51 -38.37 40.99
CA SER A 25 -9.33 -38.52 40.14
C SER A 25 -9.73 -39.01 38.75
N LEU A 26 -9.37 -38.26 37.72
CA LEU A 26 -9.42 -38.71 36.33
C LEU A 26 -8.04 -38.53 35.70
N GLU A 27 -7.41 -39.66 35.40
CA GLU A 27 -6.17 -39.73 34.63
C GLU A 27 -6.44 -39.26 33.20
N THR A 28 -5.55 -38.44 32.63
CA THR A 28 -5.59 -38.07 31.22
C THR A 28 -4.29 -38.52 30.55
N ASN A 29 -4.40 -39.50 29.67
CA ASN A 29 -3.25 -40.09 28.99
C ASN A 29 -2.51 -39.04 28.13
N SER A 30 -1.20 -38.91 28.34
CA SER A 30 -0.32 -38.08 27.52
C SER A 30 -0.02 -38.79 26.20
N SER A 31 -0.97 -38.75 25.27
CA SER A 31 -0.78 -39.27 23.91
C SER A 31 0.24 -38.44 23.13
N GLN A 32 1.51 -38.87 23.16
CA GLN A 32 2.56 -38.33 22.29
C GLN A 32 2.21 -38.62 20.83
N ILE A 33 1.81 -37.60 20.09
CA ILE A 33 1.77 -37.66 18.63
C ILE A 33 3.20 -37.42 18.14
N ILE A 34 3.93 -38.52 17.89
CA ILE A 34 5.20 -38.47 17.16
C ILE A 34 4.85 -38.13 15.70
N VAL A 35 5.25 -36.94 15.26
CA VAL A 35 5.25 -36.58 13.84
C VAL A 35 6.62 -36.96 13.30
N GLU A 36 6.68 -38.02 12.48
CA GLU A 36 7.92 -38.45 11.84
C GLU A 36 8.32 -37.46 10.73
N GLU A 37 9.36 -36.66 10.99
CA GLU A 37 10.00 -35.86 9.95
C GLU A 37 10.76 -36.78 8.98
N ASN A 38 10.11 -37.12 7.87
CA ASN A 38 10.72 -37.83 6.76
C ASN A 38 11.72 -36.92 6.01
N ASP A 39 12.92 -36.73 6.59
CA ASP A 39 14.07 -36.06 5.95
C ASP A 39 14.61 -36.90 4.78
N SER A 40 13.85 -36.92 3.69
CA SER A 40 14.16 -37.56 2.41
C SER A 40 15.20 -36.73 1.66
N LYS A 41 16.41 -36.71 2.22
CA LYS A 41 17.59 -35.99 1.75
C LYS A 41 17.91 -36.37 0.31
N VAL A 42 17.49 -35.52 -0.64
CA VAL A 42 17.62 -35.77 -2.07
C VAL A 42 19.10 -35.90 -2.45
N ASP A 43 19.48 -37.04 -3.01
CA ASP A 43 20.86 -37.29 -3.43
C ASP A 43 21.21 -36.51 -4.71
N ILE A 44 21.84 -35.36 -4.52
CA ILE A 44 22.29 -34.46 -5.59
C ILE A 44 23.33 -35.13 -6.50
N GLN A 45 24.16 -36.04 -5.96
CA GLN A 45 25.17 -36.75 -6.74
C GLN A 45 24.52 -37.61 -7.83
N SER A 46 23.36 -38.22 -7.54
CA SER A 46 22.63 -39.05 -8.51
C SER A 46 22.16 -38.31 -9.78
N PHE A 47 22.09 -36.97 -9.77
CA PHE A 47 21.79 -36.13 -10.94
C PHE A 47 23.04 -35.74 -11.74
N LYS A 48 24.21 -35.75 -11.11
CA LYS A 48 25.50 -35.45 -11.76
C LYS A 48 25.92 -36.56 -12.71
N ASP A 49 25.63 -37.80 -12.32
CA ASP A 49 25.97 -39.00 -13.10
C ASP A 49 24.96 -39.30 -14.23
N ASP A 50 23.77 -38.69 -14.20
CA ASP A 50 22.76 -38.76 -15.26
C ASP A 50 21.85 -37.51 -15.25
N PRO A 51 22.19 -36.46 -16.04
CA PRO A 51 21.39 -35.24 -16.15
C PRO A 51 19.97 -35.46 -16.71
N SER A 52 19.73 -36.57 -17.42
CA SER A 52 18.42 -36.91 -18.01
C SER A 52 17.32 -37.04 -16.96
N LYS A 53 17.69 -37.43 -15.72
CA LYS A 53 16.78 -37.48 -14.56
C LYS A 53 16.15 -36.12 -14.26
N ILE A 54 16.91 -35.03 -14.36
CA ILE A 54 16.40 -33.67 -14.14
C ILE A 54 15.31 -33.35 -15.17
N GLU A 55 15.49 -33.77 -16.42
CA GLU A 55 14.51 -33.56 -17.49
C GLU A 55 13.29 -34.47 -17.35
N ALA A 56 13.40 -35.63 -16.70
CA ALA A 56 12.27 -36.51 -16.40
C ALA A 56 11.34 -35.91 -15.32
N MET A 57 11.89 -35.34 -14.24
CA MET A 57 11.17 -34.84 -13.06
C MET A 57 9.95 -33.95 -13.35
N THR A 58 8.91 -34.04 -12.52
CA THR A 58 7.75 -33.15 -12.58
C THR A 58 8.07 -31.74 -12.08
N VAL A 59 7.20 -30.78 -12.40
CA VAL A 59 7.29 -29.39 -11.91
C VAL A 59 7.23 -29.32 -10.37
N GLN A 60 6.60 -30.29 -9.70
CA GLN A 60 6.54 -30.33 -8.24
C GLN A 60 7.86 -30.81 -7.64
N GLU A 61 8.41 -31.91 -8.15
CA GLU A 61 9.71 -32.45 -7.70
C GLU A 61 10.84 -31.46 -7.94
N LEU A 62 10.94 -30.88 -9.14
CA LEU A 62 11.93 -29.84 -9.46
C LEU A 62 11.87 -28.69 -8.44
N ARG A 63 10.67 -28.24 -8.06
CA ARG A 63 10.48 -27.19 -7.04
C ARG A 63 10.77 -27.65 -5.61
N MET A 64 10.70 -28.94 -5.30
CA MET A 64 11.12 -29.47 -3.99
C MET A 64 12.64 -29.55 -3.93
N THR A 65 13.29 -30.18 -4.92
CA THR A 65 14.75 -30.31 -5.01
C THR A 65 15.45 -28.95 -5.07
N LEU A 66 14.92 -27.99 -5.84
CA LEU A 66 15.46 -26.62 -5.87
C LEU A 66 15.35 -25.93 -4.49
N ARG A 67 14.26 -26.15 -3.74
CA ARG A 67 14.13 -25.62 -2.38
C ARG A 67 15.06 -26.29 -1.37
N SER A 68 15.28 -27.61 -1.45
CA SER A 68 16.23 -28.29 -0.56
C SER A 68 17.68 -27.88 -0.78
N VAL A 69 17.99 -27.26 -1.94
CA VAL A 69 19.30 -26.62 -2.22
C VAL A 69 19.26 -25.09 -2.14
N GLY A 70 18.21 -24.50 -1.55
CA GLY A 70 18.09 -23.06 -1.29
C GLY A 70 17.67 -22.19 -2.48
N ILE A 71 17.44 -22.75 -3.67
CA ILE A 71 17.12 -21.99 -4.90
C ILE A 71 15.61 -21.79 -5.05
N LEU A 72 15.18 -20.53 -5.01
CA LEU A 72 13.78 -20.12 -5.18
C LEU A 72 13.41 -19.78 -6.64
N ALA A 73 13.70 -20.70 -7.57
CA ALA A 73 13.37 -20.54 -8.98
C ALA A 73 11.85 -20.54 -9.24
N LYS A 74 11.41 -19.75 -10.23
CA LYS A 74 10.00 -19.62 -10.65
C LYS A 74 9.91 -19.67 -12.17
N GLY A 75 8.93 -20.41 -12.68
CA GLY A 75 8.70 -20.57 -14.12
C GLY A 75 7.92 -21.85 -14.45
N ARG A 76 7.96 -22.20 -15.74
CA ARG A 76 7.53 -23.47 -16.34
C ARG A 76 8.60 -24.55 -16.10
N LYS A 77 8.34 -25.80 -16.53
CA LYS A 77 9.27 -26.94 -16.31
C LYS A 77 10.70 -26.63 -16.80
N HIS A 78 10.84 -26.14 -18.04
CA HIS A 78 12.14 -25.82 -18.64
C HIS A 78 12.96 -24.81 -17.83
N ASP A 79 12.32 -23.74 -17.34
CA ASP A 79 12.97 -22.69 -16.55
C ASP A 79 13.52 -23.24 -15.20
N LEU A 80 12.89 -24.29 -14.67
CA LEU A 80 13.29 -24.99 -13.44
C LEU A 80 14.36 -26.05 -13.70
N VAL A 81 14.29 -26.76 -14.83
CA VAL A 81 15.32 -27.71 -15.29
C VAL A 81 16.66 -26.99 -15.45
N ILE A 82 16.68 -25.86 -16.16
CA ILE A 82 17.89 -25.02 -16.34
C ILE A 82 18.44 -24.54 -14.99
N ALA A 83 17.56 -24.14 -14.06
CA ALA A 83 17.99 -23.68 -12.74
C ALA A 83 18.66 -24.79 -11.91
N LEU A 84 18.23 -26.05 -12.05
CA LEU A 84 18.81 -27.19 -11.33
C LEU A 84 20.07 -27.72 -12.01
N GLN A 85 20.10 -27.80 -13.34
CA GLN A 85 21.29 -28.14 -14.13
C GLN A 85 22.46 -27.19 -13.79
N ARG A 86 22.24 -25.87 -13.87
CA ARG A 86 23.26 -24.86 -13.52
C ARG A 86 23.77 -24.94 -12.08
N PHE A 87 22.94 -25.40 -11.14
CA PHE A 87 23.38 -25.60 -9.76
C PHE A 87 24.32 -26.80 -9.62
N VAL A 88 23.98 -27.92 -10.26
CA VAL A 88 24.84 -29.13 -10.28
C VAL A 88 26.15 -28.82 -11.00
N GLU A 89 26.11 -28.09 -12.11
CA GLU A 89 27.29 -27.60 -12.83
C GLU A 89 28.20 -26.73 -11.93
N ASN A 90 27.62 -25.72 -11.25
CA ASN A 90 28.37 -24.81 -10.38
C ASN A 90 28.98 -25.51 -9.14
N GLN A 91 28.36 -26.57 -8.61
CA GLN A 91 28.99 -27.37 -7.53
C GLN A 91 30.24 -28.14 -7.99
N THR A 92 30.52 -28.21 -9.31
CA THR A 92 31.76 -28.78 -9.85
C THR A 92 32.94 -27.80 -9.79
N VAL A 93 32.69 -26.50 -9.57
CA VAL A 93 33.70 -25.42 -9.64
C VAL A 93 33.75 -24.66 -8.30
N GLY A 94 34.07 -25.39 -7.24
CA GLY A 94 33.92 -24.96 -5.85
C GLY A 94 35.20 -24.85 -5.03
N SER A 95 36.23 -24.14 -5.50
CA SER A 95 37.33 -23.67 -4.63
C SER A 95 37.97 -22.38 -5.14
N VAL A 96 38.68 -21.70 -4.23
CA VAL A 96 39.25 -20.34 -4.35
C VAL A 96 38.21 -19.22 -4.30
N ILE A 97 38.48 -18.25 -3.42
CA ILE A 97 37.73 -17.02 -3.16
C ILE A 97 38.75 -15.88 -3.32
N ASP A 98 38.43 -14.79 -4.02
CA ASP A 98 38.54 -13.41 -3.47
C ASP A 98 38.28 -12.26 -4.46
N ALA A 99 37.45 -11.32 -3.97
CA ALA A 99 37.59 -9.86 -3.98
C ALA A 99 37.55 -8.97 -5.26
N VAL A 100 37.14 -7.72 -4.97
CA VAL A 100 37.27 -6.43 -5.70
C VAL A 100 36.36 -6.14 -6.92
N GLU A 101 35.37 -5.29 -6.63
CA GLU A 101 34.85 -4.11 -7.34
C GLU A 101 35.01 -3.93 -8.88
N ASP A 102 33.86 -3.65 -9.49
CA ASP A 102 33.56 -2.55 -10.43
C ASP A 102 34.59 -2.16 -11.52
N TYR A 103 34.16 -2.22 -12.80
CA TYR A 103 34.21 -1.01 -13.64
C TYR A 103 33.17 -1.02 -14.77
N ARG A 104 32.77 0.18 -15.17
CA ARG A 104 31.58 0.48 -15.98
C ARG A 104 31.84 0.52 -17.49
N SER A 105 31.09 -0.31 -18.23
CA SER A 105 30.67 -0.12 -19.65
C SER A 105 31.71 0.26 -20.72
N GLN A 106 31.98 -0.64 -21.67
CA GLN A 106 32.23 -0.29 -23.07
C GLN A 106 32.13 -1.47 -24.04
N GLN A 107 32.24 -1.16 -25.35
CA GLN A 107 32.21 -2.05 -26.54
C GLN A 107 30.88 -2.79 -26.74
N THR A 108 29.96 -2.36 -27.61
CA THR A 108 30.02 -2.24 -29.09
C THR A 108 31.36 -2.31 -29.84
N GLU A 109 31.34 -3.17 -30.87
CA GLU A 109 32.14 -3.15 -32.10
C GLU A 109 33.51 -3.89 -32.10
N ARG A 110 33.73 -4.64 -33.20
CA ARG A 110 34.99 -5.18 -33.76
C ARG A 110 35.60 -6.43 -33.08
N ASP A 111 36.23 -7.36 -33.82
CA ASP A 111 36.25 -7.54 -35.30
C ASP A 111 36.56 -8.98 -35.76
N SER A 112 36.53 -9.15 -37.08
CA SER A 112 36.89 -10.33 -37.87
C SER A 112 38.18 -11.07 -37.51
N ASN A 113 38.13 -12.40 -37.61
CA ASN A 113 39.04 -13.30 -38.37
C ASN A 113 38.34 -14.69 -38.42
N VAL A 114 38.41 -15.55 -39.45
CA VAL A 114 39.55 -16.02 -40.28
C VAL A 114 39.11 -16.29 -41.73
N SER A 115 40.06 -16.32 -42.68
CA SER A 115 39.92 -16.51 -44.15
C SER A 115 40.22 -17.97 -44.59
N PRO A 116 40.36 -18.29 -45.90
CA PRO A 116 39.37 -18.24 -46.99
C PRO A 116 39.23 -19.59 -47.76
N SER A 117 38.23 -19.71 -48.65
CA SER A 117 38.27 -20.61 -49.82
C SER A 117 37.30 -20.17 -50.92
N GLU A 118 37.45 -20.73 -52.13
CA GLU A 118 36.90 -20.23 -53.39
C GLU A 118 35.58 -20.91 -53.82
N GLY A 119 34.79 -20.27 -54.69
CA GLY A 119 33.59 -20.83 -55.31
C GLY A 119 32.80 -19.80 -56.13
N GLU A 120 32.34 -20.18 -57.34
CA GLU A 120 31.79 -19.27 -58.35
C GLU A 120 30.24 -19.18 -58.36
N THR A 121 29.74 -18.15 -59.05
CA THR A 121 28.44 -17.96 -59.77
C THR A 121 27.31 -19.00 -59.58
N GLU A 122 26.02 -18.62 -59.49
CA GLU A 122 25.26 -17.86 -60.50
C GLU A 122 24.04 -17.08 -59.90
N ALA A 123 23.28 -16.37 -60.75
CA ALA A 123 22.11 -15.57 -60.38
C ALA A 123 20.81 -16.06 -61.05
N ALA A 124 19.66 -15.84 -60.40
CA ALA A 124 18.34 -16.04 -61.00
C ALA A 124 17.30 -15.03 -60.46
N GLU A 125 16.71 -14.22 -61.35
CA GLU A 125 15.44 -13.57 -61.07
C GLU A 125 14.28 -14.58 -61.22
N THR A 126 13.17 -14.37 -60.51
CA THR A 126 11.85 -14.63 -61.12
C THR A 126 10.80 -13.66 -60.60
N LYS A 127 10.03 -13.08 -61.53
CA LYS A 127 8.86 -12.23 -61.26
C LYS A 127 7.59 -13.10 -61.45
N PHE A 128 6.50 -12.84 -60.71
CA PHE A 128 5.22 -12.36 -61.29
C PHE A 128 3.93 -12.55 -60.47
N LEU A 129 3.03 -11.58 -60.69
CA LEU A 129 1.55 -11.65 -60.78
C LEU A 129 0.65 -11.86 -59.55
N THR A 130 -0.36 -10.97 -59.49
CA THR A 130 -1.62 -11.08 -58.74
C THR A 130 -2.77 -11.46 -59.69
N PRO A 131 -3.96 -11.83 -59.15
CA PRO A 131 -5.19 -11.46 -59.85
C PRO A 131 -6.36 -10.98 -58.97
N LYS A 132 -6.76 -9.71 -59.21
CA LYS A 132 -8.11 -9.12 -59.35
C LYS A 132 -9.28 -9.38 -58.37
N LYS A 133 -10.05 -8.30 -58.17
CA LYS A 133 -11.36 -8.17 -57.50
C LYS A 133 -12.52 -8.96 -58.15
N ARG A 134 -13.62 -9.12 -57.42
CA ARG A 134 -15.01 -9.18 -57.95
C ARG A 134 -15.95 -8.25 -57.17
N GLN A 135 -17.09 -7.88 -57.76
CA GLN A 135 -18.15 -7.02 -57.19
C GLN A 135 -19.54 -7.57 -57.54
N SER A 136 -20.57 -7.25 -56.74
CA SER A 136 -21.99 -7.36 -57.07
C SER A 136 -22.87 -6.47 -56.15
N ALA A 137 -24.15 -6.28 -56.50
CA ALA A 137 -25.19 -5.49 -55.81
C ALA A 137 -26.57 -6.20 -56.02
N LYS A 138 -27.76 -5.78 -55.55
CA LYS A 138 -28.44 -4.51 -55.16
C LYS A 138 -29.58 -4.88 -54.16
N SER A 139 -30.40 -4.03 -53.52
CA SER A 139 -30.48 -2.58 -53.21
C SER A 139 -31.64 -2.35 -52.20
N GLY A 140 -31.70 -1.22 -51.48
CA GLY A 140 -32.79 -0.92 -50.54
C GLY A 140 -32.81 0.54 -50.04
N CYS A 141 -33.92 0.99 -49.45
CA CYS A 141 -34.21 2.41 -49.16
C CYS A 141 -35.30 2.57 -48.06
N ASN A 142 -35.58 3.73 -47.46
CA ASN A 142 -35.02 5.08 -47.67
C ASN A 142 -34.58 5.77 -46.33
N PRO A 143 -35.05 6.93 -45.79
CA PRO A 143 -34.16 7.78 -44.98
C PRO A 143 -34.62 8.13 -43.54
N SER A 144 -33.67 8.56 -42.69
CA SER A 144 -33.95 9.46 -41.56
C SER A 144 -32.76 10.39 -41.23
N ARG A 145 -32.97 11.40 -40.37
CA ARG A 145 -32.18 12.64 -40.33
C ARG A 145 -31.05 12.66 -39.29
N THR A 146 -29.85 13.04 -39.75
CA THR A 146 -28.80 13.85 -39.07
C THR A 146 -28.76 13.93 -37.53
N LYS A 147 -27.61 13.53 -36.96
CA LYS A 147 -26.88 14.34 -35.96
C LYS A 147 -25.41 14.45 -36.36
N LYS A 148 -24.85 15.66 -36.40
CA LYS A 148 -23.41 15.89 -36.65
C LYS A 148 -22.60 15.34 -35.47
N LYS A 149 -21.59 14.53 -35.75
CA LYS A 149 -20.51 14.19 -34.80
C LYS A 149 -19.31 15.08 -35.12
N VAL A 150 -19.19 16.22 -34.45
CA VAL A 150 -17.98 17.05 -34.54
C VAL A 150 -16.91 16.38 -33.69
N LEU A 151 -15.87 15.86 -34.35
CA LEU A 151 -14.58 15.59 -33.73
C LEU A 151 -13.78 16.88 -33.83
N SER A 152 -13.47 17.49 -32.69
CA SER A 152 -12.43 18.52 -32.62
C SER A 152 -11.07 17.81 -32.69
N GLU A 153 -10.29 18.12 -33.71
CA GLU A 153 -8.93 17.60 -33.84
C GLU A 153 -8.07 18.13 -32.68
N VAL A 154 -7.24 17.26 -32.10
CA VAL A 154 -6.25 17.66 -31.11
C VAL A 154 -4.97 17.99 -31.85
N ASP A 155 -4.68 19.28 -31.97
CA ASP A 155 -3.46 19.78 -32.60
C ASP A 155 -2.24 19.39 -31.76
N SER A 156 -1.49 18.40 -32.25
CA SER A 156 -0.24 17.94 -31.64
C SER A 156 0.93 18.72 -32.22
N SER A 157 1.24 19.89 -31.65
CA SER A 157 2.37 20.71 -32.06
C SER A 157 3.71 20.02 -31.72
N ILE A 158 4.26 19.25 -32.67
CA ILE A 158 5.54 18.54 -32.53
C ILE A 158 6.69 19.56 -32.59
N VAL A 159 7.13 20.05 -31.43
CA VAL A 159 8.43 20.72 -31.30
C VAL A 159 9.52 19.66 -31.38
N LYS A 160 10.23 19.59 -32.51
CA LYS A 160 11.42 18.76 -32.64
C LYS A 160 12.60 19.44 -31.95
N HIS A 161 13.07 18.86 -30.85
CA HIS A 161 14.47 18.94 -30.46
C HIS A 161 15.09 17.54 -30.58
N GLU A 162 16.32 17.49 -31.07
CA GLU A 162 17.09 16.25 -31.20
C GLU A 162 17.70 15.85 -29.84
N HIS A 163 17.94 14.55 -29.68
CA HIS A 163 18.34 13.81 -28.46
C HIS A 163 17.18 13.26 -27.61
N GLY A 164 17.11 11.92 -27.57
CA GLY A 164 16.52 11.14 -26.48
C GLY A 164 15.08 11.47 -26.06
N VAL A 165 14.08 11.02 -26.83
CA VAL A 165 12.69 10.97 -26.31
C VAL A 165 12.60 9.85 -25.28
N GLU A 166 12.93 10.17 -24.02
CA GLU A 166 12.46 9.39 -22.89
C GLU A 166 10.92 9.42 -22.91
N LEU A 167 10.31 8.24 -23.01
CA LEU A 167 8.86 8.08 -23.02
C LEU A 167 8.30 8.47 -21.65
N MET A 168 7.97 9.76 -21.46
CA MET A 168 7.33 10.26 -20.26
C MET A 168 6.17 9.34 -19.87
N GLN A 169 6.35 8.62 -18.75
CA GLN A 169 5.30 7.74 -18.25
C GLN A 169 4.09 8.62 -17.94
N LYS A 170 2.98 8.36 -18.64
CA LYS A 170 1.79 9.21 -18.60
C LYS A 170 1.11 9.10 -17.23
N GLU A 171 1.52 9.98 -16.32
CA GLU A 171 1.09 10.07 -14.93
C GLU A 171 -0.45 9.97 -14.80
N PRO A 172 -1.01 8.80 -14.43
CA PRO A 172 -2.45 8.57 -14.57
C PRO A 172 -3.28 9.52 -13.69
N TRP A 173 -2.77 9.88 -12.52
CA TRP A 173 -3.40 10.81 -11.57
C TRP A 173 -3.67 12.20 -12.17
N THR A 174 -2.81 12.66 -13.10
CA THR A 174 -2.99 13.96 -13.80
C THR A 174 -4.11 13.95 -14.84
N VAL A 175 -4.70 12.78 -15.13
CA VAL A 175 -5.82 12.62 -16.07
C VAL A 175 -7.14 12.56 -15.32
N LEU A 176 -8.09 13.42 -15.70
CA LEU A 176 -9.44 13.47 -15.13
C LEU A 176 -10.26 12.25 -15.57
N ALA A 177 -10.04 11.13 -14.89
CA ALA A 177 -10.66 9.85 -15.22
C ALA A 177 -12.10 9.70 -14.71
N HIS A 178 -12.58 10.59 -13.82
CA HIS A 178 -13.90 10.51 -13.21
C HIS A 178 -15.01 10.31 -14.26
N LYS A 179 -15.94 9.39 -14.03
CA LYS A 179 -16.91 8.92 -15.03
C LYS A 179 -18.02 9.93 -15.38
N LYS A 180 -18.28 10.91 -14.50
CA LYS A 180 -19.27 11.99 -14.69
C LYS A 180 -18.78 13.30 -14.04
N PRO A 181 -17.69 13.93 -14.51
CA PRO A 181 -17.12 15.08 -13.84
C PRO A 181 -18.06 16.29 -13.94
N GLN A 182 -18.12 17.09 -12.87
CA GLN A 182 -18.87 18.35 -12.88
C GLN A 182 -18.04 19.47 -13.50
N LYS A 183 -18.69 20.58 -13.88
CA LYS A 183 -17.99 21.75 -14.43
C LYS A 183 -17.09 22.36 -13.36
N GLY A 184 -15.82 22.59 -13.70
CA GLY A 184 -14.81 23.14 -12.79
C GLY A 184 -13.86 22.08 -12.21
N TRP A 185 -14.26 20.80 -12.21
CA TRP A 185 -13.42 19.75 -11.66
C TRP A 185 -12.15 19.51 -12.48
N ILE A 186 -11.02 19.40 -11.79
CA ILE A 186 -9.70 19.13 -12.38
C ILE A 186 -9.04 17.93 -11.72
N ALA A 187 -8.11 17.27 -12.41
CA ALA A 187 -7.37 16.14 -11.87
C ALA A 187 -6.23 16.60 -10.96
N TYR A 188 -5.95 15.86 -9.89
CA TYR A 188 -4.84 16.14 -9.00
C TYR A 188 -3.48 15.97 -9.69
N ASN A 189 -2.62 17.00 -9.58
CA ASN A 189 -1.27 16.99 -10.14
C ASN A 189 -0.24 17.34 -9.06
N PRO A 190 0.52 16.37 -8.52
CA PRO A 190 1.47 16.61 -7.44
C PRO A 190 2.63 17.54 -7.85
N ARG A 191 2.91 17.70 -9.15
CA ARG A 191 3.95 18.61 -9.66
C ARG A 191 3.56 20.09 -9.60
N THR A 192 2.24 20.39 -9.54
CA THR A 192 1.73 21.77 -9.61
C THR A 192 0.82 22.16 -8.44
N MET A 193 0.25 21.17 -7.74
CA MET A 193 -0.64 21.37 -6.57
C MET A 193 0.07 21.17 -5.23
N ARG A 194 1.38 20.87 -5.27
CA ARG A 194 2.24 20.90 -4.08
C ARG A 194 2.96 22.26 -4.01
N PRO A 195 2.76 23.07 -2.96
CA PRO A 195 3.46 24.33 -2.77
C PRO A 195 4.94 24.07 -2.46
N LYS A 196 5.76 25.13 -2.58
CA LYS A 196 7.14 25.09 -2.11
C LYS A 196 7.17 24.81 -0.59
N PRO A 197 8.17 24.08 -0.08
CA PRO A 197 8.37 23.92 1.36
C PRO A 197 8.39 25.26 2.10
N LEU A 198 7.97 25.25 3.37
CA LEU A 198 8.11 26.41 4.26
C LEU A 198 9.58 26.77 4.45
N SER A 199 9.84 28.04 4.79
CA SER A 199 11.17 28.51 5.13
C SER A 199 11.65 27.85 6.43
N LYS A 200 12.97 27.62 6.58
CA LYS A 200 13.53 26.85 7.71
C LYS A 200 13.33 27.50 9.09
N ASP A 201 13.02 28.78 9.12
CA ASP A 201 12.64 29.57 10.30
C ASP A 201 11.15 29.44 10.67
N THR A 202 10.28 29.01 9.75
CA THR A 202 8.87 28.76 10.04
C THR A 202 8.74 27.47 10.86
N LYS A 203 8.34 27.58 12.13
CA LYS A 203 8.03 26.41 12.95
C LYS A 203 6.82 25.66 12.38
N SER A 204 7.03 24.42 11.96
CA SER A 204 6.00 23.54 11.40
C SER A 204 6.27 22.08 11.74
N VAL A 205 5.25 21.24 11.57
CA VAL A 205 5.35 19.77 11.54
C VAL A 205 4.82 19.25 10.22
N LYS A 206 5.49 18.24 9.66
CA LYS A 206 5.07 17.49 8.47
C LYS A 206 4.72 16.05 8.86
N ILE A 207 3.48 15.67 8.59
CA ILE A 207 2.93 14.35 8.93
C ILE A 207 2.62 13.62 7.62
N LEU A 208 3.12 12.41 7.44
CA LEU A 208 2.65 11.48 6.40
C LEU A 208 1.70 10.45 7.00
N SER A 209 0.78 9.95 6.19
CA SER A 209 -0.14 8.86 6.57
C SER A 209 -0.35 7.91 5.39
N TRP A 210 -0.34 6.59 5.63
CA TRP A 210 -0.41 5.58 4.56
C TRP A 210 -0.92 4.20 5.02
N ASN A 211 -1.98 3.70 4.38
CA ASN A 211 -2.34 2.29 4.44
C ASN A 211 -1.35 1.45 3.61
N VAL A 212 -0.52 0.66 4.29
CA VAL A 212 0.57 -0.12 3.67
C VAL A 212 0.14 -1.52 3.21
N ASN A 213 -1.12 -1.92 3.44
CA ASN A 213 -1.69 -3.22 3.07
C ASN A 213 -0.80 -4.44 3.46
N GLY A 214 -0.08 -4.32 4.57
CA GLY A 214 0.86 -5.31 5.11
C GLY A 214 2.32 -4.88 4.97
N LEU A 215 2.90 -4.37 6.06
CA LEU A 215 4.23 -3.75 6.06
C LEU A 215 5.35 -4.70 5.61
N ARG A 216 5.27 -5.99 5.95
CA ARG A 216 6.19 -7.05 5.49
C ARG A 216 6.13 -7.36 3.99
N ALA A 217 5.07 -6.95 3.30
CA ALA A 217 5.00 -7.03 1.84
C ALA A 217 5.65 -5.79 1.21
N LEU A 218 5.35 -4.61 1.74
CA LEU A 218 5.92 -3.33 1.31
C LEU A 218 7.46 -3.31 1.39
N LEU A 219 8.02 -3.64 2.56
CA LEU A 219 9.47 -3.59 2.83
C LEU A 219 10.34 -4.52 1.95
N LYS A 220 9.74 -5.38 1.11
CA LYS A 220 10.48 -6.25 0.16
C LYS A 220 10.83 -5.57 -1.17
N GLY A 221 10.35 -4.35 -1.39
CA GLY A 221 10.60 -3.57 -2.61
C GLY A 221 10.35 -2.09 -2.42
N PHE A 222 10.49 -1.59 -1.19
CA PHE A 222 10.27 -0.19 -0.84
C PHE A 222 11.22 0.21 0.28
N SER A 223 11.98 1.29 0.06
CA SER A 223 12.87 1.86 1.06
C SER A 223 12.14 2.93 1.87
N ALA A 224 12.06 2.74 3.19
CA ALA A 224 11.60 3.79 4.09
C ALA A 224 12.55 5.01 4.07
N VAL A 225 13.86 4.76 3.90
CA VAL A 225 14.91 5.79 3.82
C VAL A 225 14.65 6.72 2.64
N GLU A 226 14.43 6.18 1.44
CA GLU A 226 14.14 6.99 0.23
C GLU A 226 12.89 7.86 0.42
N LEU A 227 11.86 7.38 1.13
CA LEU A 227 10.68 8.19 1.45
C LEU A 227 11.01 9.31 2.45
N ALA A 228 11.82 9.03 3.48
CA ALA A 228 12.23 10.02 4.46
C ALA A 228 13.16 11.10 3.88
N GLU A 229 14.09 10.73 3.00
CA GLU A 229 14.97 11.66 2.29
C GLU A 229 14.18 12.53 1.30
N ARG A 230 13.25 11.93 0.55
CA ARG A 230 12.41 12.63 -0.44
C ARG A 230 11.41 13.58 0.19
N GLU A 231 10.70 13.12 1.22
CA GLU A 231 9.54 13.84 1.77
C GLU A 231 9.87 14.63 3.05
N ASP A 232 10.94 14.28 3.76
CA ASP A 232 11.45 14.91 4.99
C ASP A 232 10.36 15.17 6.04
N PHE A 233 9.68 14.10 6.47
CA PHE A 233 8.57 14.17 7.42
C PHE A 233 9.03 13.98 8.86
N ASP A 234 8.36 14.64 9.80
CA ASP A 234 8.62 14.48 11.23
C ASP A 234 7.91 13.24 11.80
N ILE A 235 6.73 12.92 11.26
CA ILE A 235 5.85 11.86 11.75
C ILE A 235 5.29 11.06 10.56
N LEU A 236 5.24 9.73 10.70
CA LEU A 236 4.62 8.79 9.76
C LEU A 236 3.59 7.92 10.48
N CYS A 237 2.36 7.96 9.99
CA CYS A 237 1.24 7.14 10.43
C CYS A 237 1.02 5.98 9.45
N LEU A 238 1.07 4.74 9.92
CA LEU A 238 0.86 3.55 9.10
C LEU A 238 -0.46 2.85 9.46
N GLN A 239 -1.21 2.40 8.44
CA GLN A 239 -2.41 1.58 8.59
C GLN A 239 -2.27 0.23 7.88
N GLU A 240 -3.04 -0.77 8.32
CA GLU A 240 -2.91 -2.17 7.89
C GLU A 240 -1.47 -2.70 7.96
N THR A 241 -0.80 -2.55 9.09
CA THR A 241 0.57 -3.08 9.26
C THR A 241 0.60 -4.61 9.12
N LYS A 242 -0.48 -5.31 9.49
CA LYS A 242 -0.65 -6.78 9.46
C LYS A 242 0.48 -7.54 10.17
N LEU A 243 0.93 -6.94 11.27
CA LEU A 243 1.95 -7.49 12.17
C LEU A 243 1.30 -8.21 13.36
N GLN A 244 2.15 -8.97 14.05
CA GLN A 244 2.02 -9.44 15.42
C GLN A 244 3.15 -8.79 16.23
N GLU A 245 3.05 -8.73 17.55
CA GLU A 245 4.05 -8.06 18.41
C GLU A 245 5.50 -8.56 18.19
N LYS A 246 5.67 -9.86 17.90
CA LYS A 246 6.98 -10.44 17.54
C LYS A 246 7.58 -9.85 16.26
N ASP A 247 6.73 -9.51 15.28
CA ASP A 247 7.13 -8.96 13.99
C ASP A 247 7.47 -7.46 14.12
N VAL A 248 6.83 -6.76 15.07
CA VAL A 248 7.15 -5.37 15.43
C VAL A 248 8.56 -5.29 16.01
N LEU A 249 8.97 -6.26 16.84
CA LEU A 249 10.29 -6.26 17.47
C LEU A 249 11.44 -6.45 16.45
N GLU A 250 11.21 -7.26 15.40
CA GLU A 250 12.11 -7.38 14.25
C GLU A 250 12.21 -6.04 13.49
N ILE A 251 11.06 -5.47 13.12
CA ILE A 251 10.99 -4.22 12.32
C ILE A 251 11.56 -3.01 13.07
N LYS A 252 11.45 -2.95 14.40
CA LYS A 252 12.04 -1.87 15.22
C LYS A 252 13.57 -1.76 15.06
N ASN A 253 14.25 -2.87 14.78
CA ASN A 253 15.71 -2.90 14.57
C ASN A 253 16.11 -2.49 13.14
N SER A 254 15.16 -2.40 12.20
CA SER A 254 15.37 -1.95 10.82
C SER A 254 14.77 -0.55 10.55
N LEU A 255 14.49 0.23 11.60
CA LEU A 255 14.03 1.60 11.49
C LEU A 255 15.20 2.55 11.18
N MET A 256 14.84 3.71 10.61
CA MET A 256 15.78 4.74 10.20
C MET A 256 16.30 5.56 11.40
N ASP A 257 17.53 6.05 11.29
CA ASP A 257 18.07 7.03 12.24
C ASP A 257 17.17 8.28 12.33
N GLY A 258 17.06 8.82 13.55
CA GLY A 258 16.15 9.91 13.89
C GLY A 258 14.71 9.49 14.19
N TYR A 259 14.22 8.35 13.69
CA TYR A 259 12.82 7.93 13.83
C TYR A 259 12.57 6.94 14.99
N HIS A 260 13.19 7.21 16.14
CA HIS A 260 13.26 6.26 17.26
C HIS A 260 11.94 6.12 18.05
N TYR A 261 11.08 7.14 18.06
CA TYR A 261 9.83 7.14 18.83
C TYR A 261 8.73 6.39 18.07
N THR A 262 8.60 5.09 18.33
CA THR A 262 7.67 4.22 17.58
C THR A 262 6.68 3.41 18.43
N TYR A 263 5.41 3.61 18.12
CA TYR A 263 4.24 3.14 18.84
C TYR A 263 3.39 2.30 17.91
N TRP A 264 3.02 1.10 18.34
CA TRP A 264 2.44 0.07 17.48
C TRP A 264 1.26 -0.58 18.21
N THR A 265 0.24 -0.98 17.48
CA THR A 265 -0.84 -1.83 17.99
C THR A 265 -1.19 -2.89 16.95
N CYS A 266 -1.22 -4.16 17.35
CA CYS A 266 -1.61 -5.28 16.51
C CYS A 266 -3.03 -5.75 16.84
N SER A 267 -3.72 -6.36 15.86
CA SER A 267 -5.00 -7.04 16.12
C SER A 267 -4.78 -8.30 16.94
N VAL A 268 -5.38 -8.34 18.14
CA VAL A 268 -5.42 -9.54 19.00
C VAL A 268 -6.61 -10.45 18.67
N SER A 269 -7.69 -9.89 18.13
CA SER A 269 -8.88 -10.65 17.70
C SER A 269 -8.67 -11.45 16.40
N LYS A 270 -7.69 -11.05 15.57
CA LYS A 270 -7.34 -11.75 14.33
C LYS A 270 -5.88 -11.51 13.94
N LEU A 271 -5.08 -12.58 13.90
CA LEU A 271 -3.68 -12.55 13.51
C LEU A 271 -3.50 -12.11 12.05
N GLY A 272 -2.49 -11.26 11.79
CA GLY A 272 -2.14 -10.81 10.43
C GLY A 272 -3.20 -9.91 9.76
N TYR A 273 -4.02 -9.23 10.57
CA TYR A 273 -5.10 -8.35 10.12
C TYR A 273 -4.98 -6.98 10.79
N SER A 274 -5.49 -5.93 10.14
CA SER A 274 -5.52 -4.57 10.71
C SER A 274 -4.11 -4.14 11.16
N GLY A 275 -4.01 -3.46 12.31
CA GLY A 275 -2.77 -2.96 12.90
C GLY A 275 -2.43 -1.55 12.43
N THR A 276 -2.10 -0.67 13.37
CA THR A 276 -1.66 0.71 13.10
C THR A 276 -0.39 1.04 13.87
N ALA A 277 0.37 2.01 13.36
CA ALA A 277 1.61 2.46 13.99
C ALA A 277 1.89 3.95 13.79
N ILE A 278 2.53 4.60 14.75
CA ILE A 278 3.07 5.96 14.61
C ILE A 278 4.58 5.88 14.80
N ILE A 279 5.31 6.46 13.85
CA ILE A 279 6.78 6.53 13.80
C ILE A 279 7.15 8.01 13.77
N SER A 280 7.96 8.49 14.71
CA SER A 280 8.19 9.94 14.92
C SER A 280 9.66 10.27 15.19
N ARG A 281 10.10 11.43 14.68
CA ARG A 281 11.33 12.13 15.10
C ARG A 281 11.14 12.94 16.39
N ILE A 282 9.90 13.34 16.68
CA ILE A 282 9.52 14.18 17.82
C ILE A 282 9.00 13.28 18.94
N GLU A 283 9.50 13.47 20.17
CA GLU A 283 9.00 12.77 21.36
C GLU A 283 7.57 13.22 21.71
N PRO A 284 6.59 12.31 21.81
CA PRO A 284 5.28 12.63 22.35
C PRO A 284 5.28 12.67 23.88
N ILE A 285 4.45 13.54 24.44
CA ILE A 285 4.19 13.69 25.89
C ILE A 285 3.48 12.45 26.45
N SER A 286 2.56 11.86 25.67
CA SER A 286 1.87 10.64 26.04
C SER A 286 1.45 9.82 24.80
N VAL A 287 1.16 8.54 25.00
CA VAL A 287 0.61 7.62 24.00
C VAL A 287 -0.57 6.86 24.58
N ARG A 288 -1.60 6.62 23.78
CA ARG A 288 -2.75 5.75 24.11
C ARG A 288 -3.09 4.86 22.92
N TYR A 289 -3.65 3.70 23.20
CA TYR A 289 -4.08 2.72 22.20
C TYR A 289 -5.57 2.48 22.34
N GLY A 290 -6.29 2.48 21.22
CA GLY A 290 -7.74 2.36 21.23
C GLY A 290 -8.49 3.60 21.76
N VAL A 291 -9.82 3.50 21.83
CA VAL A 291 -10.72 4.53 22.36
C VAL A 291 -11.18 4.27 23.80
N GLY A 292 -10.81 3.12 24.38
CA GLY A 292 -11.24 2.69 25.71
C GLY A 292 -12.50 1.82 25.68
N ILE A 293 -12.77 1.13 24.57
CA ILE A 293 -13.95 0.28 24.35
C ILE A 293 -13.49 -1.07 23.79
N SER A 294 -13.72 -2.15 24.55
CA SER A 294 -13.30 -3.52 24.26
C SER A 294 -13.63 -4.01 22.85
N GLU A 295 -14.84 -3.68 22.39
CA GLU A 295 -15.46 -4.02 21.12
C GLU A 295 -14.84 -3.27 19.93
N HIS A 296 -14.02 -2.25 20.18
CA HIS A 296 -13.32 -1.44 19.19
C HIS A 296 -11.82 -1.73 19.20
N ASP A 297 -11.25 -1.92 20.39
CA ASP A 297 -9.80 -1.88 20.60
C ASP A 297 -9.09 -3.21 20.30
N SER A 298 -9.82 -4.33 20.32
CA SER A 298 -9.27 -5.67 20.02
C SER A 298 -8.77 -5.89 18.58
N GLU A 299 -9.10 -4.98 17.65
CA GLU A 299 -8.65 -5.04 16.25
C GLU A 299 -7.38 -4.20 15.98
N GLY A 300 -6.76 -3.57 16.99
CA GLY A 300 -5.51 -2.82 16.81
C GLY A 300 -5.64 -1.70 15.77
N ARG A 301 -6.68 -0.86 15.94
CA ARG A 301 -7.13 0.10 14.93
C ARG A 301 -6.72 1.55 15.18
N LEU A 302 -6.25 1.89 16.38
CA LEU A 302 -5.97 3.27 16.74
C LEU A 302 -4.74 3.40 17.64
N VAL A 303 -3.82 4.26 17.24
CA VAL A 303 -2.76 4.82 18.09
C VAL A 303 -3.03 6.32 18.22
N MET A 304 -3.09 6.83 19.44
CA MET A 304 -3.09 8.26 19.72
C MET A 304 -1.76 8.64 20.36
N VAL A 305 -1.15 9.72 19.89
CA VAL A 305 0.00 10.36 20.55
C VAL A 305 -0.29 11.83 20.84
N GLU A 306 0.23 12.31 21.96
CA GLU A 306 0.06 13.69 22.42
C GLU A 306 1.33 14.50 22.19
N PHE A 307 1.21 15.64 21.51
CA PHE A 307 2.26 16.65 21.43
C PHE A 307 1.86 17.89 22.22
N GLU A 308 2.77 18.88 22.29
CA GLU A 308 2.56 20.11 23.04
C GLU A 308 1.30 20.87 22.59
N SER A 309 1.06 20.93 21.28
CA SER A 309 0.03 21.77 20.66
C SER A 309 -1.17 21.02 20.05
N PHE A 310 -1.12 19.68 19.96
CA PHE A 310 -2.20 18.86 19.39
C PHE A 310 -2.12 17.38 19.83
N TYR A 311 -3.25 16.68 19.74
CA TYR A 311 -3.31 15.21 19.71
C TYR A 311 -3.30 14.72 18.26
N LEU A 312 -2.55 13.66 17.98
CA LEU A 312 -2.55 12.97 16.68
C LEU A 312 -3.10 11.56 16.84
N LEU A 313 -4.20 11.27 16.15
CA LEU A 313 -4.83 9.96 16.11
C LEU A 313 -4.55 9.34 14.73
N ASN A 314 -3.73 8.28 14.71
CA ASN A 314 -3.65 7.38 13.56
C ASN A 314 -4.73 6.31 13.68
N VAL A 315 -5.67 6.26 12.73
CA VAL A 315 -6.77 5.31 12.71
C VAL A 315 -6.80 4.48 11.41
N TYR A 316 -7.15 3.20 11.54
CA TYR A 316 -7.64 2.36 10.47
C TYR A 316 -9.11 2.03 10.75
N VAL A 317 -10.03 2.70 10.05
CA VAL A 317 -11.47 2.59 10.30
C VAL A 317 -12.02 1.27 9.72
N PRO A 318 -12.98 0.59 10.39
CA PRO A 318 -13.61 -0.62 9.87
C PRO A 318 -14.27 -0.40 8.50
N ASN A 319 -13.82 -1.16 7.50
CA ASN A 319 -14.53 -1.34 6.25
C ASN A 319 -15.86 -2.10 6.49
N SER A 320 -16.95 -1.68 5.86
CA SER A 320 -18.28 -2.30 6.01
C SER A 320 -18.36 -3.74 5.47
N GLY A 321 -17.39 -4.17 4.66
CA GLY A 321 -17.15 -5.56 4.25
C GLY A 321 -18.04 -6.07 3.13
N ASP A 322 -17.71 -7.27 2.62
CA ASP A 322 -18.47 -7.95 1.56
C ASP A 322 -19.93 -8.17 1.97
N GLY A 323 -20.85 -7.58 1.20
CA GLY A 323 -22.29 -7.60 1.50
C GLY A 323 -22.70 -6.69 2.66
N LEU A 324 -21.89 -5.67 3.00
CA LEU A 324 -22.16 -4.64 4.00
C LEU A 324 -22.35 -5.18 5.44
N LYS A 325 -21.80 -6.37 5.73
CA LYS A 325 -21.97 -7.10 7.00
C LYS A 325 -21.57 -6.33 8.25
N ARG A 326 -20.62 -5.38 8.16
CA ARG A 326 -20.19 -4.51 9.26
C ARG A 326 -20.80 -3.11 9.23
N LEU A 327 -21.63 -2.77 8.23
CA LEU A 327 -22.15 -1.41 8.05
C LEU A 327 -22.87 -0.87 9.30
N SER A 328 -23.73 -1.69 9.92
CA SER A 328 -24.42 -1.31 11.16
C SER A 328 -23.44 -0.98 12.29
N TYR A 329 -22.46 -1.84 12.56
CA TYR A 329 -21.40 -1.59 13.55
C TYR A 329 -20.58 -0.34 13.23
N ARG A 330 -20.26 -0.13 11.94
CA ARG A 330 -19.51 1.04 11.44
C ARG A 330 -20.23 2.34 11.78
N ILE A 331 -21.50 2.49 11.37
CA ILE A 331 -22.22 3.77 11.47
C ILE A 331 -22.91 4.01 12.82
N THR A 332 -23.28 2.95 13.55
CA THR A 332 -24.03 3.08 14.83
C THR A 332 -23.14 3.02 16.08
N GLN A 333 -21.92 2.49 15.97
CA GLN A 333 -21.00 2.31 17.10
C GLN A 333 -19.64 2.94 16.82
N TRP A 334 -18.92 2.48 15.78
CA TRP A 334 -17.54 2.91 15.56
C TRP A 334 -17.40 4.41 15.29
N ASP A 335 -18.06 4.94 14.25
CA ASP A 335 -17.93 6.36 13.88
C ASP A 335 -18.40 7.29 15.02
N PRO A 336 -19.54 7.04 15.70
CA PRO A 336 -19.93 7.80 16.90
C PRO A 336 -18.93 7.70 18.07
N SER A 337 -18.38 6.53 18.38
CA SER A 337 -17.41 6.34 19.47
C SER A 337 -16.11 7.10 19.20
N LEU A 338 -15.52 6.93 18.01
CA LEU A 338 -14.30 7.64 17.61
C LEU A 338 -14.51 9.16 17.61
N SER A 339 -15.64 9.60 17.06
CA SER A 339 -16.06 10.99 17.05
C SER A 339 -16.15 11.59 18.45
N ASN A 340 -16.87 10.94 19.36
CA ASN A 340 -17.05 11.43 20.73
C ASN A 340 -15.73 11.43 21.50
N TYR A 341 -14.87 10.42 21.32
CA TYR A 341 -13.51 10.38 21.88
C TYR A 341 -12.68 11.60 21.45
N MET A 342 -12.75 12.00 20.18
CA MET A 342 -12.08 13.23 19.71
C MET A 342 -12.68 14.50 20.33
N LYS A 343 -14.01 14.60 20.49
CA LYS A 343 -14.64 15.76 21.16
C LYS A 343 -14.26 15.88 22.64
N GLU A 344 -13.94 14.78 23.32
CA GLU A 344 -13.38 14.81 24.68
C GLU A 344 -11.92 15.31 24.69
N LEU A 345 -11.09 14.89 23.73
CA LEU A 345 -9.71 15.38 23.59
C LEU A 345 -9.62 16.87 23.22
N GLU A 346 -10.54 17.36 22.38
CA GLU A 346 -10.61 18.78 21.99
C GLU A 346 -10.87 19.75 23.15
N LYS A 347 -11.31 19.25 24.33
CA LYS A 347 -11.43 20.06 25.56
C LYS A 347 -10.07 20.46 26.14
N LEU A 348 -8.99 19.79 25.73
CA LEU A 348 -7.63 19.98 26.22
C LEU A 348 -6.69 20.54 25.13
N LYS A 349 -6.67 19.92 23.94
CA LYS A 349 -5.84 20.35 22.80
C LYS A 349 -6.56 20.05 21.47
N PRO A 350 -6.29 20.82 20.40
CA PRO A 350 -6.72 20.48 19.05
C PRO A 350 -6.36 19.06 18.64
N VAL A 351 -7.19 18.46 17.79
CA VAL A 351 -7.06 17.07 17.32
C VAL A 351 -6.73 17.05 15.83
N ILE A 352 -5.84 16.15 15.45
CA ILE A 352 -5.60 15.72 14.07
C ILE A 352 -5.95 14.23 13.99
N LEU A 353 -6.96 13.88 13.20
CA LEU A 353 -7.26 12.50 12.81
C LEU A 353 -6.62 12.22 11.46
N THR A 354 -5.94 11.08 11.32
CA THR A 354 -5.41 10.65 10.03
C THR A 354 -5.44 9.14 9.82
N GLY A 355 -5.46 8.76 8.55
CA GLY A 355 -5.41 7.38 8.07
C GLY A 355 -6.57 7.05 7.14
N ASP A 356 -6.70 5.77 6.83
CA ASP A 356 -7.78 5.21 6.04
C ASP A 356 -9.09 5.20 6.84
N LEU A 357 -9.99 6.12 6.48
CA LEU A 357 -11.33 6.26 7.06
C LEU A 357 -12.38 5.38 6.37
N ASN A 358 -11.99 4.55 5.40
CA ASN A 358 -12.86 3.62 4.68
C ASN A 358 -14.21 4.24 4.25
N CYS A 359 -14.16 5.45 3.69
CA CYS A 359 -15.30 6.18 3.12
C CYS A 359 -14.80 7.25 2.14
N ALA A 360 -15.30 7.25 0.91
CA ALA A 360 -15.16 8.36 -0.03
C ALA A 360 -16.36 9.30 0.17
N HIS A 361 -16.15 10.46 0.80
CA HIS A 361 -17.24 11.25 1.33
C HIS A 361 -18.19 11.81 0.24
N GLN A 362 -17.66 12.42 -0.81
CA GLN A 362 -18.44 13.08 -1.86
C GLN A 362 -18.30 12.38 -3.22
N GLU A 363 -19.18 12.69 -4.19
CA GLU A 363 -19.10 12.09 -5.54
C GLU A 363 -17.77 12.41 -6.27
N ILE A 364 -17.08 13.50 -5.89
CA ILE A 364 -15.75 13.86 -6.38
C ILE A 364 -14.64 12.91 -5.89
N ASP A 365 -14.87 12.23 -4.76
CA ASP A 365 -13.89 11.36 -4.09
C ASP A 365 -13.81 9.94 -4.66
N ILE A 366 -14.57 9.61 -5.72
CA ILE A 366 -14.63 8.25 -6.28
C ILE A 366 -14.79 8.26 -7.80
N TYR A 367 -14.08 7.41 -8.55
CA TYR A 367 -14.15 7.34 -10.03
C TYR A 367 -15.55 7.12 -10.62
N ASN A 368 -16.43 6.39 -9.92
CA ASN A 368 -17.74 5.95 -10.42
C ASN A 368 -18.78 5.93 -9.28
N PRO A 369 -19.26 7.10 -8.80
CA PRO A 369 -20.15 7.18 -7.64
C PRO A 369 -21.46 6.42 -7.88
N ALA A 370 -22.14 6.70 -9.00
CA ALA A 370 -23.40 6.07 -9.38
C ALA A 370 -23.35 4.54 -9.53
N GLY A 371 -22.17 3.93 -9.67
CA GLY A 371 -22.01 2.48 -9.71
C GLY A 371 -21.54 1.85 -8.40
N ASN A 372 -21.35 2.64 -7.34
CA ASN A 372 -20.79 2.19 -6.06
C ASN A 372 -21.62 2.58 -4.83
N ARG A 373 -22.81 3.19 -4.97
CA ARG A 373 -23.71 3.55 -3.84
C ARG A 373 -24.22 2.37 -2.98
N LYS A 374 -23.77 1.14 -3.27
CA LYS A 374 -24.03 -0.10 -2.53
C LYS A 374 -22.75 -0.89 -2.22
N SER A 375 -21.58 -0.27 -2.44
CA SER A 375 -20.26 -0.81 -2.14
C SER A 375 -19.79 -0.22 -0.81
N ALA A 376 -19.10 -1.03 0.01
CA ALA A 376 -18.43 -0.51 1.20
C ALA A 376 -17.40 0.58 0.83
N GLY A 377 -17.34 1.64 1.63
CA GLY A 377 -16.62 2.87 1.35
C GLY A 377 -17.38 3.90 0.51
N PHE A 378 -18.62 3.66 0.08
CA PHE A 378 -19.45 4.63 -0.64
C PHE A 378 -20.97 4.41 -0.50
N THR A 379 -21.46 3.73 0.55
CA THR A 379 -22.91 3.71 0.80
C THR A 379 -23.38 5.08 1.30
N ASP A 380 -24.66 5.40 1.11
CA ASP A 380 -25.19 6.70 1.56
C ASP A 380 -25.23 6.80 3.10
N GLU A 381 -25.30 5.67 3.80
CA GLU A 381 -25.18 5.58 5.26
C GLU A 381 -23.74 5.84 5.75
N GLU A 382 -22.71 5.29 5.10
CA GLU A 382 -21.30 5.57 5.44
C GLU A 382 -20.96 7.05 5.24
N ARG A 383 -21.52 7.66 4.18
CA ARG A 383 -21.31 9.06 3.82
C ARG A 383 -22.04 10.00 4.78
N GLN A 384 -23.29 9.68 5.16
CA GLN A 384 -24.01 10.44 6.20
C GLN A 384 -23.37 10.28 7.58
N SER A 385 -22.83 9.09 7.89
CA SER A 385 -22.09 8.86 9.13
C SER A 385 -20.81 9.69 9.18
N PHE A 386 -20.10 9.83 8.05
CA PHE A 386 -18.92 10.70 7.93
C PHE A 386 -19.25 12.18 8.18
N GLU A 387 -20.29 12.71 7.53
CA GLU A 387 -20.74 14.11 7.69
C GLU A 387 -21.13 14.39 9.16
N THR A 388 -22.02 13.57 9.73
CA THR A 388 -22.55 13.73 11.11
C THR A 388 -21.54 13.43 12.22
N SER A 389 -20.61 12.50 12.00
CA SER A 389 -19.60 12.12 13.00
C SER A 389 -18.37 13.01 12.97
N TYR A 390 -18.06 13.66 11.84
CA TYR A 390 -16.83 14.44 11.71
C TYR A 390 -17.09 15.91 11.34
N LEU A 391 -17.73 16.17 10.19
CA LEU A 391 -17.79 17.52 9.64
C LEU A 391 -18.78 18.43 10.37
N GLU A 392 -20.02 17.97 10.62
CA GLU A 392 -21.02 18.70 11.42
C GLU A 392 -20.55 18.96 12.86
N LYS A 393 -19.65 18.11 13.37
CA LYS A 393 -19.02 18.25 14.70
C LYS A 393 -17.80 19.18 14.72
N GLY A 394 -17.47 19.83 13.60
CA GLY A 394 -16.44 20.87 13.52
C GLY A 394 -15.04 20.39 13.13
N PHE A 395 -14.88 19.16 12.67
CA PHE A 395 -13.64 18.70 12.03
C PHE A 395 -13.61 19.09 10.55
N VAL A 396 -12.42 19.42 10.05
CA VAL A 396 -12.21 19.97 8.71
C VAL A 396 -11.40 19.00 7.86
N ASP A 397 -11.98 18.55 6.75
CA ASP A 397 -11.25 17.85 5.68
C ASP A 397 -10.24 18.81 5.04
N THR A 398 -8.97 18.61 5.40
CA THR A 398 -7.89 19.52 5.01
C THR A 398 -7.60 19.49 3.51
N PHE A 399 -7.71 18.32 2.87
CA PHE A 399 -7.52 18.19 1.42
C PHE A 399 -8.65 18.91 0.69
N ARG A 400 -9.91 18.67 1.09
CA ARG A 400 -11.07 19.31 0.45
C ARG A 400 -11.14 20.83 0.73
N ARG A 401 -10.59 21.33 1.85
CA ARG A 401 -10.42 22.78 2.11
C ARG A 401 -9.36 23.44 1.24
N LYS A 402 -8.27 22.73 0.90
CA LYS A 402 -7.18 23.25 0.04
C LYS A 402 -7.48 23.10 -1.45
N HIS A 403 -8.11 21.99 -1.82
CA HIS A 403 -8.29 21.53 -3.20
C HIS A 403 -9.76 21.25 -3.52
N PRO A 404 -10.69 22.23 -3.38
CA PRO A 404 -12.13 22.00 -3.37
C PRO A 404 -12.64 21.29 -4.63
N ASP A 405 -12.29 21.76 -5.82
CA ASP A 405 -12.70 21.20 -7.12
C ASP A 405 -11.77 20.09 -7.65
N VAL A 406 -10.84 19.58 -6.84
CA VAL A 406 -9.84 18.62 -7.32
C VAL A 406 -10.27 17.18 -7.10
N VAL A 407 -10.26 16.41 -8.19
CA VAL A 407 -10.34 14.96 -8.22
C VAL A 407 -8.96 14.38 -7.91
N GLY A 408 -8.73 14.11 -6.63
CA GLY A 408 -7.59 13.34 -6.12
C GLY A 408 -8.06 12.05 -5.49
N TYR A 409 -7.34 10.96 -5.73
CA TYR A 409 -7.60 9.63 -5.16
C TYR A 409 -6.38 9.14 -4.39
N THR A 410 -6.61 8.32 -3.38
CA THR A 410 -5.57 7.74 -2.52
C THR A 410 -5.53 6.21 -2.62
N TYR A 411 -6.65 5.57 -2.97
CA TYR A 411 -6.81 4.13 -3.15
C TYR A 411 -7.13 3.76 -4.61
N TRP A 412 -6.51 2.69 -5.11
CA TRP A 412 -6.87 2.05 -6.38
C TRP A 412 -6.72 0.52 -6.30
N GLY A 413 -7.82 -0.18 -6.02
CA GLY A 413 -7.80 -1.65 -5.92
C GLY A 413 -7.14 -2.36 -7.12
N TYR A 414 -6.35 -3.39 -6.81
CA TYR A 414 -5.54 -4.14 -7.78
C TYR A 414 -6.36 -4.76 -8.94
N ARG A 415 -7.63 -5.11 -8.69
CA ARG A 415 -8.53 -5.70 -9.70
C ARG A 415 -8.68 -4.75 -10.90
N HIS A 416 -8.35 -5.25 -12.09
CA HIS A 416 -8.34 -4.49 -13.35
C HIS A 416 -7.35 -3.31 -13.39
N GLY A 417 -6.39 -3.23 -12.46
CA GLY A 417 -5.29 -2.25 -12.50
C GLY A 417 -5.74 -0.80 -12.34
N GLY A 418 -6.57 -0.50 -11.33
CA GLY A 418 -7.18 0.83 -11.14
C GLY A 418 -6.19 1.99 -11.22
N ARG A 419 -5.00 1.86 -10.61
CA ARG A 419 -3.96 2.90 -10.54
C ARG A 419 -3.45 3.30 -11.94
N LYS A 420 -3.30 2.34 -12.86
CA LYS A 420 -2.88 2.57 -14.25
C LYS A 420 -3.91 3.33 -15.10
N THR A 421 -5.17 3.39 -14.64
CA THR A 421 -6.28 4.04 -15.34
C THR A 421 -6.92 5.17 -14.52
N ASN A 422 -6.28 5.55 -13.41
CA ASN A 422 -6.78 6.47 -12.39
C ASN A 422 -8.23 6.20 -11.92
N ARG A 423 -8.62 4.93 -11.86
CA ARG A 423 -9.94 4.49 -11.37
C ARG A 423 -9.90 4.31 -9.86
N GLY A 424 -9.75 5.42 -9.14
CA GLY A 424 -9.50 5.44 -7.71
C GLY A 424 -10.66 5.92 -6.84
N TRP A 425 -10.38 5.95 -5.54
CA TRP A 425 -11.21 6.43 -4.45
C TRP A 425 -10.30 7.26 -3.51
N ARG A 426 -10.81 8.27 -2.82
CA ARG A 426 -10.14 8.92 -1.68
C ARG A 426 -10.70 8.34 -0.39
N LEU A 427 -9.90 7.50 0.26
CA LEU A 427 -10.27 6.82 1.51
C LEU A 427 -9.40 7.29 2.69
N ASP A 428 -8.23 7.87 2.40
CA ASP A 428 -7.25 8.32 3.37
C ASP A 428 -7.40 9.84 3.58
N TYR A 429 -7.40 10.28 4.85
CA TYR A 429 -7.69 11.67 5.21
C TYR A 429 -6.70 12.26 6.22
N PHE A 430 -6.68 13.60 6.25
CA PHE A 430 -6.36 14.38 7.44
C PHE A 430 -7.58 15.23 7.78
N LEU A 431 -8.24 14.93 8.90
CA LEU A 431 -9.29 15.77 9.47
C LEU A 431 -8.73 16.50 10.70
N VAL A 432 -8.92 17.81 10.79
CA VAL A 432 -8.38 18.62 11.90
C VAL A 432 -9.46 19.40 12.62
N SER A 433 -9.27 19.68 13.91
CA SER A 433 -10.10 20.66 14.64
C SER A 433 -10.19 21.98 13.87
N GLY A 434 -11.39 22.55 13.74
CA GLY A 434 -11.58 23.84 13.07
C GLY A 434 -10.70 24.98 13.63
N THR A 435 -10.32 24.90 14.91
CA THR A 435 -9.40 25.83 15.59
C THR A 435 -7.97 25.85 15.03
N ILE A 436 -7.53 24.82 14.31
CA ILE A 436 -6.22 24.75 13.65
C ILE A 436 -6.31 24.64 12.11
N ALA A 437 -7.50 24.72 11.52
CA ALA A 437 -7.68 24.61 10.08
C ALA A 437 -6.88 25.66 9.28
N GLU A 438 -6.76 26.89 9.80
CA GLU A 438 -5.95 27.95 9.18
C GLU A 438 -4.44 27.79 9.41
N LYS A 439 -4.01 26.96 10.39
CA LYS A 439 -2.61 26.59 10.57
C LYS A 439 -2.13 25.55 9.55
N VAL A 440 -3.06 24.86 8.88
CA VAL A 440 -2.72 23.93 7.79
C VAL A 440 -2.13 24.72 6.62
N HIS A 441 -0.83 24.57 6.40
CA HIS A 441 -0.18 25.14 5.23
C HIS A 441 -0.61 24.39 3.97
N GLU A 442 -0.58 23.05 4.00
CA GLU A 442 -0.97 22.19 2.88
C GLU A 442 -1.49 20.81 3.35
N SER A 443 -2.34 20.18 2.53
CA SER A 443 -2.76 18.79 2.63
C SER A 443 -2.74 18.17 1.22
N TYR A 444 -1.86 17.19 0.99
CA TYR A 444 -1.47 16.71 -0.34
C TYR A 444 -1.45 15.17 -0.46
N ILE A 445 -1.40 14.67 -1.70
CA ILE A 445 -1.39 13.24 -2.04
C ILE A 445 -0.09 12.90 -2.80
N LEU A 446 0.46 11.70 -2.60
CA LEU A 446 1.65 11.19 -3.30
C LEU A 446 1.33 9.99 -4.22
N PRO A 447 0.53 10.19 -5.29
CA PRO A 447 -0.06 9.11 -6.10
C PRO A 447 0.96 8.29 -6.90
N ASP A 448 2.21 8.75 -6.97
CA ASP A 448 3.35 8.08 -7.58
C ASP A 448 4.05 7.07 -6.65
N VAL A 449 3.95 7.24 -5.33
CA VAL A 449 4.61 6.36 -4.33
C VAL A 449 3.90 5.01 -4.25
N GLY A 450 4.48 4.00 -4.89
CA GLY A 450 3.94 2.64 -5.01
C GLY A 450 4.17 1.74 -3.79
N GLY A 451 3.84 0.45 -3.94
CA GLY A 451 4.05 -0.59 -2.92
C GLY A 451 2.77 -1.04 -2.19
N SER A 452 1.74 -0.20 -2.18
CA SER A 452 0.38 -0.51 -1.72
C SER A 452 -0.65 -0.16 -2.82
N ASP A 453 -1.89 -0.63 -2.69
CA ASP A 453 -3.04 -0.14 -3.47
C ASP A 453 -3.52 1.21 -2.95
N HIS A 454 -3.13 1.61 -1.74
CA HIS A 454 -3.13 3.02 -1.32
C HIS A 454 -1.79 3.71 -1.66
N CYS A 455 -1.79 5.03 -1.70
CA CYS A 455 -0.59 5.87 -1.67
C CYS A 455 -0.55 6.73 -0.39
N PRO A 456 0.61 7.27 0.00
CA PRO A 456 0.68 8.19 1.12
C PRO A 456 -0.08 9.49 0.84
N ILE A 457 -0.55 10.10 1.92
CA ILE A 457 -0.99 11.50 1.98
C ILE A 457 -0.10 12.25 2.97
N GLY A 458 -0.01 13.57 2.82
CA GLY A 458 0.80 14.43 3.67
C GLY A 458 0.08 15.69 4.14
N LEU A 459 0.37 16.10 5.38
CA LEU A 459 -0.09 17.35 5.97
C LEU A 459 1.13 18.19 6.38
N VAL A 460 1.12 19.48 6.07
CA VAL A 460 2.06 20.47 6.64
C VAL A 460 1.27 21.42 7.52
N LEU A 461 1.57 21.44 8.82
CA LEU A 461 0.92 22.27 9.82
C LEU A 461 1.93 23.25 10.43
N LYS A 462 1.61 24.55 10.45
CA LYS A 462 2.38 25.56 11.20
C LYS A 462 2.05 25.43 12.69
N LEU A 463 3.05 25.53 13.57
CA LEU A 463 2.88 25.33 15.02
C LEU A 463 2.70 26.65 15.77
#